data_AF-A0A0F2RBS0-F1
#
_entry.id   AF-A0A0F2RBS0-F1
#
_cell.length_a   1.000
_cell.length_b   1.000
_cell.length_c   1.000
_cell.angle_alpha   90.00
_cell.angle_beta   90.00
_cell.angle_gamma   90.00
#
_symmetry.space_group_name_H-M   'P 1'
#
loop_
_entity.id
_entity.type
_entity.pdbx_description
1 polymer ?
#
loop_
_entity_poly.entity_id
_entity_poly.type
_entity_poly.pdbx_seq_one_letter_code
_entity_poly.pdbx_strand_id
1 'polypeptide(L)'
;AIIDAKKDKPHWGARKIRELLVRRLAGDVRIPARSTIHAVLDRYGLVKRAGKRRQRALGTSLSSGSVPNALWCVDFKGEFRLGNQAYCYPLTVTDHASRFILACEALEGTKEVPVIAAFHTLFQERGLPDAIRSDNGVPFASPNGLYNLSKLSVWWLRLGIAIERIKPGHPQQNGRHERMHLTLKQETTRPACENHLQQQVRFDDFVREYNTERPHEGLAMATPAEIYTPSSRIYDGLPDIDYPFHDREVLITACGRICMHRKKINISTVLAGQRVGVKEVDDGIWLVSFMHYDLGYVDLEQRTLQTIDNPFGAKV
;
A
#
# COMPACT_ATOMS: atom_id res chain seq x y z
N ALA A 1 6.61 -1.19 -37.96
CA ALA A 1 5.84 -1.87 -36.90
C ALA A 1 6.67 -2.17 -35.63
N ILE A 2 7.59 -3.16 -35.62
CA ILE A 2 8.34 -3.53 -34.38
C ILE A 2 9.17 -2.37 -33.84
N ILE A 3 9.94 -1.71 -34.70
CA ILE A 3 10.80 -0.58 -34.31
C ILE A 3 9.95 0.60 -33.84
N ASP A 4 8.85 0.90 -34.54
CA ASP A 4 7.96 2.01 -34.18
C ASP A 4 7.28 1.76 -32.83
N ALA A 5 6.79 0.54 -32.59
CA ALA A 5 6.24 0.15 -31.29
C ALA A 5 7.29 0.26 -30.16
N LYS A 6 8.57 -0.03 -30.45
CA LYS A 6 9.66 0.14 -29.49
C LYS A 6 10.04 1.61 -29.27
N LYS A 7 9.94 2.46 -30.30
CA LYS A 7 10.14 3.92 -30.16
C LYS A 7 9.02 4.55 -29.34
N ASP A 8 7.77 4.11 -29.56
CA ASP A 8 6.59 4.50 -28.79
C ASP A 8 6.71 4.04 -27.33
N LYS A 9 7.13 2.79 -27.11
CA LYS A 9 7.28 2.18 -25.77
C LYS A 9 8.75 1.80 -25.47
N PRO A 10 9.65 2.77 -25.22
CA PRO A 10 11.10 2.54 -25.12
C PRO A 10 11.50 1.63 -23.97
N HIS A 11 10.69 1.55 -22.92
CA HIS A 11 10.97 0.72 -21.73
C HIS A 11 10.43 -0.71 -21.84
N TRP A 12 9.65 -1.03 -22.87
CA TRP A 12 9.01 -2.33 -23.00
C TRP A 12 9.94 -3.37 -23.63
N GLY A 13 9.94 -4.57 -23.07
CA GLY A 13 10.69 -5.72 -23.59
C GLY A 13 9.99 -6.40 -24.76
N ALA A 14 10.72 -7.26 -25.48
CA ALA A 14 10.22 -7.96 -26.68
C ALA A 14 8.90 -8.73 -26.46
N ARG A 15 8.64 -9.27 -25.26
CA ARG A 15 7.36 -9.93 -24.93
C ARG A 15 6.18 -8.96 -24.99
N LYS A 16 6.31 -7.80 -24.33
CA LYS A 16 5.27 -6.77 -24.29
C LYS A 16 5.07 -6.12 -25.65
N ILE A 17 6.16 -5.86 -26.38
CA ILE A 17 6.08 -5.34 -27.76
C ILE A 17 5.34 -6.33 -28.66
N ARG A 18 5.61 -7.64 -28.55
CA ARG A 18 4.86 -8.65 -29.31
C ARG A 18 3.37 -8.57 -29.01
N GLU A 19 3.02 -8.57 -27.72
CA GLU A 19 1.63 -8.54 -27.29
C GLU A 19 0.90 -7.26 -27.74
N LEU A 20 1.56 -6.11 -27.66
CA LEU A 20 1.06 -4.86 -28.21
C LEU A 20 0.76 -4.96 -29.71
N LEU A 21 1.65 -5.57 -30.48
CA LEU A 21 1.46 -5.77 -31.92
C LEU A 21 0.33 -6.75 -32.23
N VAL A 22 0.18 -7.82 -31.45
CA VAL A 22 -0.95 -8.76 -31.57
C VAL A 22 -2.28 -8.04 -31.37
N ARG A 23 -2.37 -7.17 -30.35
CA ARG A 23 -3.57 -6.39 -30.06
C ARG A 23 -3.85 -5.30 -31.10
N ARG A 24 -2.83 -4.58 -31.58
CA ARG A 24 -2.97 -3.47 -32.53
C ARG A 24 -3.23 -3.90 -33.98
N LEU A 25 -2.71 -5.06 -34.40
CA LEU A 25 -2.74 -5.52 -35.81
C LEU A 25 -3.62 -6.77 -35.97
N ALA A 26 -4.66 -6.90 -35.14
CA ALA A 26 -5.45 -8.10 -34.91
C ALA A 26 -5.88 -8.82 -36.21
N GLY A 27 -5.07 -9.80 -36.65
CA GLY A 27 -5.36 -10.70 -37.78
C GLY A 27 -4.81 -10.28 -39.13
N ASP A 28 -4.49 -8.99 -39.34
CA ASP A 28 -4.05 -8.47 -40.65
C ASP A 28 -2.63 -8.89 -41.02
N VAL A 29 -1.79 -9.13 -40.02
CA VAL A 29 -0.37 -9.43 -40.20
C VAL A 29 0.08 -10.55 -39.28
N ARG A 30 0.79 -11.53 -39.85
CA ARG A 30 1.43 -12.59 -39.05
C ARG A 30 2.53 -12.00 -38.16
N ILE A 31 2.28 -11.94 -36.86
CA ILE A 31 3.25 -11.40 -35.89
C ILE A 31 4.40 -12.39 -35.67
N PRO A 32 5.67 -11.94 -35.80
CA PRO A 32 6.83 -12.82 -35.60
C PRO A 32 6.94 -13.40 -34.19
N ALA A 33 7.75 -14.45 -34.06
CA ALA A 33 8.06 -15.03 -32.77
C ALA A 33 8.80 -14.03 -31.86
N ARG A 34 8.69 -14.23 -30.55
CA ARG A 34 9.37 -13.40 -29.53
C ARG A 34 10.88 -13.29 -29.78
N SER A 35 11.53 -14.39 -30.14
CA SER A 35 12.97 -14.44 -30.46
C SER A 35 13.30 -13.56 -31.65
N THR A 36 12.48 -13.60 -32.70
CA THR A 36 12.63 -12.75 -33.89
C THR A 36 12.49 -11.27 -33.55
N ILE A 37 11.47 -10.90 -32.77
CA ILE A 37 11.31 -9.51 -32.32
C ILE A 37 12.53 -9.08 -31.49
N HIS A 38 13.01 -9.92 -30.58
CA HIS A 38 14.21 -9.61 -29.80
C HIS A 38 15.46 -9.42 -30.67
N ALA A 39 15.69 -10.29 -31.66
CA ALA A 39 16.81 -10.19 -32.58
C ALA A 39 16.74 -8.92 -33.45
N VAL A 40 15.53 -8.53 -33.87
CA VAL A 40 15.32 -7.25 -34.57
C VAL A 40 15.65 -6.08 -33.63
N LEU A 41 15.17 -6.07 -32.40
CA LEU A 41 15.49 -5.00 -31.46
C LEU A 41 16.99 -4.92 -31.16
N ASP A 42 17.67 -6.05 -31.00
CA ASP A 42 19.11 -6.10 -30.72
C ASP A 42 19.94 -5.61 -31.92
N ARG A 43 19.59 -6.03 -33.14
CA ARG A 43 20.21 -5.56 -34.39
C ARG A 43 20.16 -4.04 -34.55
N TYR A 44 19.10 -3.40 -34.05
CA TYR A 44 18.92 -1.95 -34.09
C TYR A 44 19.39 -1.24 -32.81
N GLY A 45 20.09 -1.93 -31.90
CA GLY A 45 20.63 -1.33 -30.68
C GLY A 45 19.58 -0.92 -29.63
N LEU A 46 18.35 -1.44 -29.74
CA LEU A 46 17.20 -1.08 -28.88
C LEU A 46 17.06 -2.01 -27.66
N VAL A 47 18.04 -2.88 -27.42
CA VAL A 47 18.09 -3.78 -26.26
C VAL A 47 19.20 -3.32 -25.31
N LYS A 48 18.83 -3.05 -24.06
CA LYS A 48 19.81 -2.85 -22.99
C LYS A 48 20.36 -4.22 -22.58
N ARG A 49 21.68 -4.41 -22.65
CA ARG A 49 22.35 -5.62 -22.16
C ARG A 49 22.14 -5.73 -20.64
N ALA A 50 21.67 -6.89 -20.18
CA ALA A 50 21.44 -7.10 -18.75
C ALA A 50 22.79 -7.15 -18.00
N GLY A 51 22.92 -6.36 -16.94
CA GLY A 51 24.02 -6.52 -15.97
C GLY A 51 23.94 -7.85 -15.22
N LYS A 52 25.03 -8.23 -14.53
CA LYS A 52 25.12 -9.47 -13.73
C LYS A 52 23.87 -9.68 -12.89
N ARG A 53 23.28 -10.88 -13.01
CA ARG A 53 22.09 -11.30 -12.28
C ARG A 53 22.41 -11.33 -10.78
N ARG A 54 21.86 -10.40 -9.99
CA ARG A 54 21.86 -10.54 -8.53
C ARG A 54 20.97 -11.71 -8.13
N GLN A 55 21.39 -12.45 -7.10
CA GLN A 55 20.70 -13.63 -6.60
C GLN A 55 19.21 -13.31 -6.36
N ARG A 56 18.33 -14.18 -6.85
CA ARG A 56 16.90 -14.12 -6.53
C ARG A 56 16.74 -14.62 -5.10
N ALA A 57 16.38 -13.74 -4.18
CA ALA A 57 16.02 -14.17 -2.85
C ALA A 57 14.72 -15.00 -2.92
N LEU A 58 14.72 -16.14 -2.23
CA LEU A 58 13.55 -16.99 -2.03
C LEU A 58 12.61 -16.29 -1.04
N GLY A 59 11.33 -16.18 -1.39
CA GLY A 59 10.33 -15.48 -0.57
C GLY A 59 9.68 -16.39 0.47
N THR A 60 9.40 -15.83 1.65
CA THR A 60 8.58 -16.43 2.71
C THR A 60 7.09 -16.26 2.44
N SER A 61 6.29 -17.14 3.04
CA SER A 61 4.82 -17.17 2.99
C SER A 61 4.21 -15.97 3.72
N LEU A 62 3.66 -15.02 2.94
CA LEU A 62 2.62 -14.09 3.39
C LEU A 62 1.32 -14.42 2.66
N SER A 63 0.20 -13.81 3.08
CA SER A 63 -1.10 -13.94 2.40
C SER A 63 -0.93 -13.76 0.89
N SER A 64 -1.46 -14.71 0.12
CA SER A 64 -1.25 -14.77 -1.33
C SER A 64 -2.00 -13.70 -2.10
N GLY A 65 -3.02 -13.07 -1.47
CA GLY A 65 -3.87 -12.05 -2.08
C GLY A 65 -4.31 -12.48 -3.49
N SER A 66 -5.08 -13.57 -3.58
CA SER A 66 -5.35 -14.25 -4.86
C SER A 66 -6.47 -13.60 -5.68
N VAL A 67 -7.29 -12.76 -5.06
CA VAL A 67 -8.39 -12.04 -5.71
C VAL A 67 -8.23 -10.52 -5.52
N PRO A 68 -8.76 -9.70 -6.45
CA PRO A 68 -8.72 -8.25 -6.29
C PRO A 68 -9.30 -7.79 -4.95
N ASN A 69 -8.67 -6.77 -4.35
CA ASN A 69 -9.04 -6.14 -3.08
C ASN A 69 -8.86 -7.01 -1.82
N ALA A 70 -8.44 -8.27 -1.94
CA ALA A 70 -8.04 -9.05 -0.78
C ALA A 70 -6.82 -8.45 -0.07
N LEU A 71 -5.92 -7.83 -0.83
CA LEU A 71 -4.72 -7.21 -0.29
C LEU A 71 -4.25 -6.04 -1.15
N TRP A 72 -4.19 -4.87 -0.54
CA TRP A 72 -3.51 -3.71 -1.13
C TRP A 72 -2.12 -3.55 -0.51
N CYS A 73 -1.12 -3.30 -1.35
CA CYS A 73 0.24 -2.95 -0.92
C CYS A 73 0.43 -1.44 -1.01
N VAL A 74 0.89 -0.82 0.06
CA VAL A 74 1.24 0.61 0.10
C VAL A 74 2.70 0.81 0.46
N ASP A 75 3.33 1.79 -0.19
CA ASP A 75 4.72 2.18 0.07
C ASP A 75 5.03 3.56 -0.50
N PHE A 76 6.07 4.20 0.02
CA PHE A 76 6.69 5.35 -0.60
C PHE A 76 7.80 4.90 -1.54
N LYS A 77 7.71 5.26 -2.81
CA LYS A 77 8.88 5.18 -3.68
C LYS A 77 9.84 6.26 -3.21
N GLY A 78 11.08 5.88 -2.86
CA GLY A 78 12.07 6.81 -2.28
C GLY A 78 12.17 8.17 -3.01
N GLU A 79 12.44 9.21 -2.23
CA GLU A 79 12.32 10.61 -2.62
C GLU A 79 13.27 11.00 -3.77
N PHE A 80 12.91 12.06 -4.49
CA PHE A 80 13.76 12.65 -5.52
C PHE A 80 13.50 14.15 -5.64
N ARG A 81 14.48 14.88 -6.19
CA ARG A 81 14.38 16.32 -6.40
C ARG A 81 13.70 16.63 -7.74
N LEU A 82 12.78 17.57 -7.71
CA LEU A 82 12.13 18.18 -8.86
C LEU A 82 13.04 19.27 -9.48
N GLY A 83 12.64 19.81 -10.64
CA GLY A 83 13.36 20.90 -11.30
C GLY A 83 13.49 22.16 -10.44
N ASN A 84 12.44 22.49 -9.68
CA ASN A 84 12.43 23.58 -8.70
C ASN A 84 13.18 23.28 -7.39
N GLN A 85 13.95 22.19 -7.35
CA GLN A 85 14.74 21.72 -6.20
C GLN A 85 13.96 21.19 -4.99
N ALA A 86 12.62 21.23 -5.00
CA ALA A 86 11.79 20.63 -3.95
C ALA A 86 11.87 19.09 -3.99
N TYR A 87 11.65 18.44 -2.85
CA TYR A 87 11.55 16.99 -2.78
C TYR A 87 10.13 16.52 -3.09
N CYS A 88 10.04 15.42 -3.84
CA CYS A 88 8.81 14.69 -4.10
C CYS A 88 8.89 13.30 -3.47
N TYR A 89 7.83 12.91 -2.76
CA TYR A 89 7.65 11.64 -2.06
C TYR A 89 6.46 10.90 -2.67
N PRO A 90 6.67 10.08 -3.72
CA PRO A 90 5.57 9.35 -4.33
C PRO A 90 4.98 8.30 -3.40
N LEU A 91 3.73 8.49 -3.00
CA LEU A 91 2.93 7.47 -2.34
C LEU A 91 2.33 6.57 -3.40
N THR A 92 2.55 5.27 -3.30
CA THR A 92 2.01 4.28 -4.25
C THR A 92 1.15 3.25 -3.53
N VAL A 93 -0.01 2.94 -4.11
CA VAL A 93 -0.91 1.89 -3.64
C VAL A 93 -1.20 0.95 -4.81
N THR A 94 -1.10 -0.35 -4.59
CA THR A 94 -1.32 -1.38 -5.61
C THR A 94 -2.18 -2.51 -5.10
N ASP A 95 -3.03 -3.07 -5.96
CA ASP A 95 -3.72 -4.32 -5.69
C ASP A 95 -2.77 -5.51 -5.94
N HIS A 96 -2.66 -6.41 -4.96
CA HIS A 96 -1.67 -7.49 -5.00
C HIS A 96 -1.96 -8.54 -6.09
N ALA A 97 -3.25 -8.84 -6.32
CA ALA A 97 -3.72 -9.89 -7.23
C ALA A 97 -3.60 -9.43 -8.69
N SER A 98 -4.25 -8.31 -9.01
CA SER A 98 -4.35 -7.76 -10.36
C SER A 98 -3.13 -6.93 -10.78
N ARG A 99 -2.25 -6.57 -9.83
CA ARG A 99 -1.14 -5.62 -10.03
C ARG A 99 -1.60 -4.19 -10.38
N PHE A 100 -2.89 -3.89 -10.28
CA PHE A 100 -3.43 -2.59 -10.63
C PHE A 100 -2.84 -1.52 -9.71
N ILE A 101 -2.35 -0.42 -10.30
CA ILE A 101 -1.93 0.75 -9.53
C ILE A 101 -3.19 1.53 -9.17
N LEU A 102 -3.52 1.50 -7.89
CA LEU A 102 -4.71 2.12 -7.33
C LEU A 102 -4.52 3.63 -7.14
N ALA A 103 -3.32 4.03 -6.68
CA ALA A 103 -2.94 5.43 -6.51
C ALA A 103 -1.43 5.62 -6.69
N CYS A 104 -1.03 6.79 -7.19
CA CYS A 104 0.35 7.24 -7.30
C CYS A 104 0.43 8.76 -7.09
N GLU A 105 0.51 9.18 -5.83
CA GLU A 105 0.42 10.60 -5.44
C GLU A 105 1.78 11.24 -5.22
N ALA A 106 2.01 12.40 -5.85
CA ALA A 106 3.22 13.21 -5.70
C ALA A 106 3.15 14.10 -4.45
N LEU A 107 3.51 13.55 -3.29
CA LEU A 107 3.45 14.29 -2.02
C LEU A 107 4.71 15.12 -1.72
N GLU A 108 4.56 16.13 -0.88
CA GLU A 108 5.67 16.98 -0.36
C GLU A 108 6.43 16.35 0.81
N GLY A 109 5.90 15.27 1.39
CA GLY A 109 6.50 14.57 2.52
C GLY A 109 5.70 13.35 2.95
N THR A 110 6.24 12.62 3.92
CA THR A 110 5.62 11.41 4.51
C THR A 110 4.69 11.72 5.68
N LYS A 111 4.15 12.95 5.73
CA LYS A 111 3.23 13.36 6.79
C LYS A 111 1.91 12.60 6.66
N GLU A 112 1.28 12.36 7.80
CA GLU A 112 0.06 11.56 7.88
C GLU A 112 -1.15 12.19 7.17
N VAL A 113 -1.36 13.50 7.32
CA VAL A 113 -2.55 14.19 6.81
C VAL A 113 -2.72 14.06 5.29
N PRO A 114 -1.69 14.35 4.45
CA PRO A 114 -1.80 14.12 3.00
C PRO A 114 -2.05 12.65 2.63
N VAL A 115 -1.47 11.71 3.38
CA VAL A 115 -1.67 10.27 3.13
C VAL A 115 -3.10 9.86 3.46
N ILE A 116 -3.67 10.32 4.58
CA ILE A 116 -5.08 10.08 4.91
C ILE A 116 -5.99 10.65 3.82
N ALA A 117 -5.72 11.87 3.34
CA ALA A 117 -6.50 12.48 2.26
C ALA A 117 -6.45 11.66 0.95
N ALA A 118 -5.26 11.17 0.56
CA ALA A 118 -5.11 10.30 -0.59
C ALA A 118 -5.90 8.99 -0.45
N PHE A 119 -5.85 8.35 0.72
CA PHE A 119 -6.62 7.14 0.99
C PHE A 119 -8.12 7.39 1.06
N HIS A 120 -8.56 8.56 1.53
CA HIS A 120 -9.97 8.92 1.57
C HIS A 120 -10.54 8.96 0.15
N THR A 121 -9.88 9.67 -0.78
CA THR A 121 -10.26 9.68 -2.19
C THR A 121 -10.23 8.27 -2.78
N LEU A 122 -9.17 7.50 -2.52
CA LEU A 122 -9.04 6.14 -3.02
C LEU A 122 -10.19 5.24 -2.54
N PHE A 123 -10.57 5.31 -1.28
CA PHE A 123 -11.66 4.54 -0.71
C PHE A 123 -13.02 4.94 -1.27
N GLN A 124 -13.24 6.24 -1.53
CA GLN A 124 -14.45 6.72 -2.20
C GLN A 124 -14.57 6.16 -3.63
N GLU A 125 -13.47 6.11 -4.38
CA GLU A 125 -13.47 5.68 -5.77
C GLU A 125 -13.52 4.15 -5.94
N ARG A 126 -12.87 3.41 -5.04
CA ARG A 126 -12.56 1.99 -5.23
C ARG A 126 -13.12 1.06 -4.14
N GLY A 127 -13.70 1.62 -3.09
CA GLY A 127 -14.12 0.88 -1.91
C GLY A 127 -12.94 0.48 -1.01
N LEU A 128 -13.19 -0.47 -0.12
CA LEU A 128 -12.26 -0.89 0.93
C LEU A 128 -11.66 -2.26 0.63
N PRO A 129 -10.35 -2.47 0.82
CA PRO A 129 -9.74 -3.79 0.78
C PRO A 129 -10.00 -4.58 2.07
N ASP A 130 -9.74 -5.89 2.03
CA ASP A 130 -9.74 -6.72 3.23
C ASP A 130 -8.52 -6.47 4.11
N ALA A 131 -7.36 -6.25 3.49
CA ALA A 131 -6.12 -5.96 4.17
C ALA A 131 -5.26 -4.94 3.43
N ILE A 132 -4.47 -4.18 4.19
CA ILE A 132 -3.41 -3.31 3.67
C ILE A 132 -2.06 -3.77 4.22
N ARG A 133 -1.10 -3.98 3.31
CA ARG A 133 0.29 -4.28 3.63
C ARG A 133 1.15 -3.05 3.47
N SER A 134 1.88 -2.69 4.54
CA SER A 134 2.83 -1.59 4.56
C SER A 134 4.18 -1.99 5.14
N ASP A 135 5.15 -1.10 5.02
CA ASP A 135 6.37 -1.18 5.81
C ASP A 135 6.14 -0.71 7.27
N ASN A 136 7.21 -0.69 8.06
CA ASN A 136 7.21 -0.17 9.42
C ASN A 136 7.63 1.32 9.47
N GLY A 137 7.60 2.03 8.34
CA GLY A 137 7.95 3.44 8.23
C GLY A 137 6.78 4.35 8.58
N VAL A 138 7.10 5.61 8.86
CA VAL A 138 6.08 6.67 8.96
C VAL A 138 5.52 6.96 7.57
N PRO A 139 4.21 7.21 7.43
CA PRO A 139 3.18 7.33 8.47
C PRO A 139 2.39 6.04 8.73
N PHE A 140 2.78 4.90 8.17
CA PHE A 140 2.05 3.63 8.31
C PHE A 140 2.22 3.00 9.69
N ALA A 141 3.35 3.27 10.34
CA ALA A 141 3.69 2.82 11.67
C ALA A 141 4.21 3.99 12.52
N SER A 142 4.07 3.86 13.84
CA SER A 142 4.65 4.81 14.79
C SER A 142 5.41 4.06 15.88
N PRO A 143 6.76 4.19 15.95
CA PRO A 143 7.55 3.52 16.97
C PRO A 143 7.13 3.86 18.42
N ASN A 144 6.54 5.04 18.62
CA ASN A 144 6.05 5.51 19.92
C ASN A 144 4.56 5.19 20.15
N GLY A 145 3.88 4.62 19.15
CA GLY A 145 2.49 4.21 19.24
C GLY A 145 2.36 2.83 19.88
N LEU A 146 1.25 2.61 20.57
CA LEU A 146 0.92 1.31 21.16
C LEU A 146 0.85 0.26 20.04
N TYR A 147 1.54 -0.88 20.20
CA TYR A 147 1.67 -1.92 19.17
C TYR A 147 2.22 -1.42 17.82
N ASN A 148 3.02 -0.35 17.84
CA ASN A 148 3.57 0.32 16.67
C ASN A 148 2.49 0.93 15.75
N LEU A 149 1.24 1.08 16.23
CA LEU A 149 0.14 1.69 15.50
C LEU A 149 0.41 3.18 15.25
N SER A 150 0.09 3.65 14.04
CA SER A 150 -0.10 5.06 13.73
C SER A 150 -1.60 5.40 13.71
N LYS A 151 -1.95 6.69 13.71
CA LYS A 151 -3.35 7.13 13.53
C LYS A 151 -3.94 6.66 12.19
N LEU A 152 -3.13 6.62 11.12
CA LEU A 152 -3.52 6.04 9.82
C LEU A 152 -3.90 4.56 9.98
N SER A 153 -3.10 3.78 10.70
CA SER A 153 -3.40 2.37 10.97
C SER A 153 -4.65 2.19 11.83
N VAL A 154 -4.88 3.06 12.83
CA VAL A 154 -6.12 3.06 13.63
C VAL A 154 -7.33 3.35 12.75
N TRP A 155 -7.23 4.30 11.81
CA TRP A 155 -8.30 4.59 10.87
C TRP A 155 -8.61 3.41 9.95
N TRP A 156 -7.60 2.70 9.44
CA TRP A 156 -7.83 1.46 8.68
C TRP A 156 -8.52 0.37 9.50
N LEU A 157 -8.09 0.14 10.74
CA LEU A 157 -8.72 -0.84 11.63
C LEU A 157 -10.19 -0.50 11.88
N ARG A 158 -10.51 0.78 12.10
CA ARG A 158 -11.89 1.28 12.24
C ARG A 158 -12.76 0.97 11.03
N LEU A 159 -12.19 0.95 9.83
CA LEU A 159 -12.87 0.59 8.58
C LEU A 159 -12.97 -0.94 8.37
N GLY A 160 -12.52 -1.74 9.34
CA GLY A 160 -12.47 -3.18 9.24
C GLY A 160 -11.43 -3.66 8.23
N ILE A 161 -10.35 -2.91 8.02
CA ILE A 161 -9.24 -3.29 7.16
C ILE A 161 -8.14 -3.88 8.04
N ALA A 162 -7.75 -5.13 7.76
CA ALA A 162 -6.65 -5.77 8.45
C ALA A 162 -5.30 -5.14 8.06
N ILE A 163 -4.34 -5.16 8.98
CA ILE A 163 -3.03 -4.55 8.76
C ILE A 163 -1.96 -5.63 8.71
N GLU A 164 -1.22 -5.66 7.61
CA GLU A 164 -0.07 -6.54 7.44
C GLU A 164 1.22 -5.71 7.41
N ARG A 165 2.17 -6.06 8.27
CA ARG A 165 3.48 -5.39 8.26
C ARG A 165 4.54 -6.34 7.73
N ILE A 166 5.37 -5.84 6.82
CA ILE A 166 6.53 -6.60 6.37
C ILE A 166 7.50 -6.77 7.53
N LYS A 167 8.14 -7.94 7.60
CA LYS A 167 9.17 -8.20 8.59
C LYS A 167 10.43 -7.38 8.24
N PRO A 168 11.08 -6.72 9.21
CA PRO A 168 12.37 -6.08 8.98
C PRO A 168 13.36 -7.04 8.31
N GLY A 169 14.05 -6.58 7.26
CA GLY A 169 15.03 -7.40 6.53
C GLY A 169 14.45 -8.40 5.52
N HIS A 170 13.14 -8.38 5.25
CA HIS A 170 12.49 -9.28 4.28
C HIS A 170 11.87 -8.55 3.07
N PRO A 171 12.69 -7.91 2.19
CA PRO A 171 12.20 -7.20 1.01
C PRO A 171 11.44 -8.11 0.02
N GLN A 172 11.62 -9.43 0.10
CA GLN A 172 10.91 -10.38 -0.77
C GLN A 172 9.39 -10.32 -0.60
N GLN A 173 8.92 -9.92 0.58
CA GLN A 173 7.50 -9.77 0.92
C GLN A 173 6.79 -8.68 0.10
N ASN A 174 7.55 -7.78 -0.53
CA ASN A 174 7.04 -6.71 -1.39
C ASN A 174 7.65 -6.72 -2.80
N GLY A 175 8.28 -7.82 -3.23
CA GLY A 175 9.04 -7.85 -4.49
C GLY A 175 8.23 -7.56 -5.78
N ARG A 176 6.89 -7.70 -5.73
CA ARG A 176 6.01 -7.25 -6.83
C ARG A 176 5.92 -5.72 -6.86
N HIS A 177 5.73 -5.10 -5.70
CA HIS A 177 5.65 -3.66 -5.53
C HIS A 177 6.99 -2.99 -5.87
N GLU A 178 8.10 -3.55 -5.40
CA GLU A 178 9.45 -3.08 -5.76
C GLU A 178 9.71 -3.08 -7.27
N ARG A 179 9.23 -4.11 -7.99
CA ARG A 179 9.36 -4.15 -9.47
C ARG A 179 8.56 -3.04 -10.15
N MET A 180 7.37 -2.73 -9.63
CA MET A 180 6.58 -1.61 -10.11
C MET A 180 7.34 -0.30 -9.88
N HIS A 181 7.89 -0.07 -8.67
CA HIS A 181 8.71 1.11 -8.36
C HIS A 181 9.92 1.28 -9.27
N LEU A 182 10.61 0.20 -9.62
CA LEU A 182 11.73 0.27 -10.57
C LEU A 182 11.29 0.81 -11.92
N THR A 183 10.08 0.43 -12.36
CA THR A 183 9.53 0.85 -13.65
C THR A 183 9.03 2.29 -13.58
N LEU A 184 8.30 2.65 -12.51
CA LEU A 184 7.92 4.03 -12.21
C LEU A 184 9.15 4.95 -12.22
N LYS A 185 10.18 4.62 -11.44
CA LYS A 185 11.43 5.40 -11.37
C LYS A 185 12.07 5.61 -12.74
N GLN A 186 12.13 4.57 -13.57
CA GLN A 186 12.75 4.64 -14.89
C GLN A 186 12.01 5.54 -15.87
N GLU A 187 10.68 5.63 -15.74
CA GLU A 187 9.83 6.27 -16.73
C GLU A 187 9.41 7.68 -16.30
N THR A 188 9.31 7.96 -15.00
CA THR A 188 8.68 9.20 -14.53
C THR A 188 9.59 10.13 -13.74
N THR A 189 10.77 9.66 -13.29
CA THR A 189 11.63 10.43 -12.35
C THR A 189 12.94 10.93 -12.95
N ARG A 190 13.23 10.63 -14.22
CA ARG A 190 14.48 11.01 -14.89
C ARG A 190 14.24 11.38 -16.37
N PRO A 191 14.24 12.68 -16.73
CA PRO A 191 14.28 13.83 -15.83
C PRO A 191 12.99 13.93 -15.00
N ALA A 192 13.09 14.52 -13.81
CA ALA A 192 11.91 14.91 -13.03
C ALA A 192 11.19 16.09 -13.70
N CYS A 193 9.91 16.29 -13.39
CA CYS A 193 9.18 17.51 -13.77
C CYS A 193 9.63 18.71 -12.92
N GLU A 194 9.20 19.91 -13.31
CA GLU A 194 9.58 21.15 -12.63
C GLU A 194 8.97 21.28 -11.22
N ASN A 195 7.70 20.89 -11.06
CA ASN A 195 6.94 20.99 -9.82
C ASN A 195 6.01 19.78 -9.61
N HIS A 196 5.39 19.69 -8.42
CA HIS A 196 4.54 18.55 -8.03
C HIS A 196 3.33 18.37 -8.95
N LEU A 197 2.70 19.45 -9.41
CA LEU A 197 1.53 19.35 -10.30
C LEU A 197 1.91 18.69 -11.63
N GLN A 198 3.00 19.14 -12.26
CA GLN A 198 3.50 18.52 -13.49
C GLN A 198 3.98 17.08 -13.25
N GLN A 199 4.55 16.81 -12.08
CA GLN A 199 4.97 15.46 -11.70
C GLN A 199 3.77 14.52 -11.50
N GLN A 200 2.67 15.02 -10.95
CA GLN A 200 1.42 14.28 -10.79
C GLN A 200 0.83 13.90 -12.15
N VAL A 201 0.75 14.84 -13.10
CA VAL A 201 0.28 14.54 -14.47
C VAL A 201 1.11 13.42 -15.11
N ARG A 202 2.44 13.44 -14.91
CA ARG A 202 3.32 12.36 -15.41
C ARG A 202 3.09 11.03 -14.69
N PHE A 203 2.72 11.04 -13.41
CA PHE A 203 2.30 9.83 -12.71
C PHE A 203 0.96 9.32 -13.22
N ASP A 204 -0.01 10.19 -13.45
CA ASP A 204 -1.34 9.82 -13.96
C ASP A 204 -1.24 9.16 -15.35
N ASP A 205 -0.44 9.73 -16.25
CA ASP A 205 -0.15 9.17 -17.56
C ASP A 205 0.50 7.78 -17.46
N PHE A 206 1.46 7.62 -16.53
CA PHE A 206 2.10 6.35 -16.25
C PHE A 206 1.13 5.32 -15.69
N VAL A 207 0.29 5.70 -14.73
CA VAL A 207 -0.73 4.83 -14.11
C VAL A 207 -1.71 4.36 -15.18
N ARG A 208 -2.19 5.27 -16.03
CA ARG A 208 -3.05 4.94 -17.17
C ARG A 208 -2.39 3.89 -18.07
N GLU A 209 -1.19 4.16 -18.60
CA GLU A 209 -0.49 3.18 -19.47
C GLU A 209 -0.26 1.85 -18.74
N TYR A 210 0.19 1.89 -17.49
CA TYR A 210 0.50 0.70 -16.70
C TYR A 210 -0.72 -0.20 -16.53
N ASN A 211 -1.87 0.41 -16.25
CA ASN A 211 -3.11 -0.30 -15.95
C ASN A 211 -3.86 -0.75 -17.21
N THR A 212 -3.90 0.06 -18.27
CA THR A 212 -4.80 -0.21 -19.41
C THR A 212 -4.09 -0.75 -20.64
N GLU A 213 -2.82 -0.41 -20.84
CA GLU A 213 -2.10 -0.78 -22.07
C GLU A 213 -1.02 -1.83 -21.83
N ARG A 214 -0.34 -1.79 -20.68
CA ARG A 214 0.87 -2.57 -20.41
C ARG A 214 0.56 -4.03 -20.09
N PRO A 215 1.02 -4.98 -20.92
CA PRO A 215 0.89 -6.40 -20.61
C PRO A 215 1.84 -6.82 -19.49
N HIS A 216 1.39 -7.69 -18.58
CA HIS A 216 2.22 -8.23 -17.49
C HIS A 216 2.40 -9.72 -17.60
N GLU A 217 3.66 -10.17 -17.63
CA GLU A 217 4.00 -11.60 -17.67
C GLU A 217 3.42 -12.36 -16.46
N GLY A 218 3.31 -11.69 -15.31
CA GLY A 218 2.72 -12.28 -14.10
C GLY A 218 1.19 -12.36 -14.10
N LEU A 219 0.54 -11.90 -15.17
CA LEU A 219 -0.91 -12.00 -15.43
C LEU A 219 -1.15 -12.69 -16.78
N ALA A 220 -0.25 -13.60 -17.19
CA ALA A 220 -0.32 -14.26 -18.50
C ALA A 220 -0.44 -13.29 -19.70
N MET A 221 0.20 -12.12 -19.61
CA MET A 221 0.16 -11.02 -20.60
C MET A 221 -1.17 -10.26 -20.67
N ALA A 222 -2.07 -10.42 -19.69
CA ALA A 222 -3.15 -9.48 -19.47
C ALA A 222 -2.64 -8.13 -18.92
N THR A 223 -3.41 -7.07 -19.10
CA THR A 223 -3.22 -5.77 -18.45
C THR A 223 -3.86 -5.81 -17.06
N PRO A 224 -3.44 -4.97 -16.11
CA PRO A 224 -4.02 -4.97 -14.78
C PRO A 224 -5.52 -4.63 -14.80
N ALA A 225 -5.95 -3.73 -15.70
CA ALA A 225 -7.35 -3.36 -15.87
C ALA A 225 -8.23 -4.51 -16.40
N GLU A 226 -7.67 -5.50 -17.10
CA GLU A 226 -8.40 -6.70 -17.53
C GLU A 226 -8.73 -7.64 -16.37
N ILE A 227 -8.03 -7.51 -15.24
CA ILE A 227 -8.17 -8.39 -14.06
C ILE A 227 -8.84 -7.66 -12.88
N TYR A 228 -8.59 -6.36 -12.74
CA TYR A 228 -9.03 -5.58 -11.60
C TYR A 228 -10.52 -5.25 -11.67
N THR A 229 -11.18 -5.37 -10.52
CA THR A 229 -12.54 -4.88 -10.28
C THR A 229 -12.57 -4.07 -8.98
N PRO A 230 -13.32 -2.97 -8.90
CA PRO A 230 -13.52 -2.25 -7.63
C PRO A 230 -14.04 -3.15 -6.51
N SER A 231 -13.75 -2.78 -5.27
CA SER A 231 -14.22 -3.54 -4.10
C SER A 231 -15.74 -3.44 -3.96
N SER A 232 -16.37 -4.53 -3.53
CA SER A 232 -17.78 -4.53 -3.15
C SER A 232 -18.03 -3.87 -1.79
N ARG A 233 -16.97 -3.67 -0.97
CA ARG A 233 -17.07 -2.98 0.31
C ARG A 233 -16.99 -1.48 0.07
N ILE A 234 -18.12 -0.79 0.15
CA ILE A 234 -18.21 0.65 -0.08
C ILE A 234 -17.67 1.39 1.14
N TYR A 235 -17.03 2.53 0.91
CA TYR A 235 -16.66 3.46 1.96
C TYR A 235 -17.81 4.42 2.26
N ASP A 236 -18.36 4.37 3.47
CA ASP A 236 -19.50 5.17 3.94
C ASP A 236 -19.18 6.00 5.21
N GLY A 237 -17.90 6.09 5.56
CA GLY A 237 -17.42 6.77 6.76
C GLY A 237 -16.91 5.79 7.80
N LEU A 238 -16.74 6.26 9.04
CA LEU A 238 -16.35 5.38 10.14
C LEU A 238 -17.60 4.75 10.76
N PRO A 239 -17.67 3.41 10.86
CA PRO A 239 -18.78 2.76 11.55
C PRO A 239 -18.74 3.10 13.04
N ASP A 240 -19.90 3.17 13.67
CA ASP A 240 -19.99 3.31 15.13
C ASP A 240 -19.39 2.07 15.82
N ILE A 241 -18.81 2.29 17.00
CA ILE A 241 -18.35 1.19 17.85
C ILE A 241 -19.27 1.10 19.05
N ASP A 242 -19.71 -0.11 19.34
CA ASP A 242 -20.39 -0.47 20.58
C ASP A 242 -19.58 -1.53 21.34
N TYR A 243 -19.75 -1.56 22.66
CA TYR A 243 -19.07 -2.45 23.59
C TYR A 243 -20.08 -3.14 24.52
N PRO A 244 -20.98 -3.99 23.97
CA PRO A 244 -22.09 -4.58 24.74
C PRO A 244 -21.65 -5.58 25.81
N PHE A 245 -20.41 -6.06 25.75
CA PHE A 245 -19.84 -7.03 26.69
C PHE A 245 -18.86 -6.41 27.69
N HIS A 246 -18.79 -5.08 27.73
CA HIS A 246 -17.95 -4.31 28.65
C HIS A 246 -18.82 -3.55 29.64
N ASP A 247 -18.25 -3.24 30.80
CA ASP A 247 -19.01 -2.59 31.88
C ASP A 247 -19.27 -1.12 31.58
N ARG A 248 -18.37 -0.49 30.81
CA ARG A 248 -18.53 0.88 30.30
C ARG A 248 -17.59 1.14 29.13
N GLU A 249 -17.85 2.25 28.47
CA GLU A 249 -16.99 2.82 27.45
C GLU A 249 -16.33 4.11 27.93
N VAL A 250 -15.07 4.31 27.55
CA VAL A 250 -14.28 5.48 27.95
C VAL A 250 -13.63 6.10 26.73
N LEU A 251 -13.70 7.43 26.62
CA LEU A 251 -13.04 8.18 25.56
C LEU A 251 -11.56 8.39 25.89
N ILE A 252 -10.69 8.10 24.92
CA ILE A 252 -9.27 8.45 25.00
C ILE A 252 -9.10 9.92 24.68
N THR A 253 -8.55 10.67 25.65
CA THR A 253 -8.27 12.11 25.52
C THR A 253 -7.24 12.42 24.44
N ALA A 254 -7.14 13.69 24.04
CA ALA A 254 -6.16 14.16 23.05
C ALA A 254 -4.69 13.84 23.40
N CYS A 255 -4.38 13.70 24.70
CA CYS A 255 -3.05 13.31 25.18
C CYS A 255 -2.85 11.78 25.31
N GLY A 256 -3.79 10.98 24.81
CA GLY A 256 -3.67 9.52 24.79
C GLY A 256 -3.98 8.83 26.12
N ARG A 257 -4.78 9.47 26.98
CA ARG A 257 -5.11 8.96 28.33
C ARG A 257 -6.58 8.64 28.47
N ILE A 258 -6.89 7.65 29.30
CA ILE A 258 -8.24 7.44 29.84
C ILE A 258 -8.32 7.94 31.29
N CYS A 259 -9.50 8.40 31.68
CA CYS A 259 -9.78 8.85 33.04
C CYS A 259 -10.80 7.91 33.66
N MET A 260 -10.40 7.16 34.70
CA MET A 260 -11.25 6.17 35.36
C MET A 260 -10.95 6.17 36.86
N HIS A 261 -11.99 6.10 37.71
CA HIS A 261 -11.85 6.14 39.18
C HIS A 261 -10.97 7.30 39.70
N ARG A 262 -11.13 8.50 39.11
CA ARG A 262 -10.31 9.71 39.39
C ARG A 262 -8.80 9.54 39.14
N LYS A 263 -8.39 8.48 38.45
CA LYS A 263 -7.02 8.21 38.02
C LYS A 263 -6.88 8.48 36.52
N LYS A 264 -5.68 8.86 36.11
CA LYS A 264 -5.30 9.10 34.71
C LYS A 264 -4.34 7.99 34.29
N ILE A 265 -4.71 7.23 33.27
CA ILE A 265 -3.91 6.10 32.77
C ILE A 265 -3.50 6.39 31.33
N ASN A 266 -2.21 6.23 31.03
CA ASN A 266 -1.70 6.41 29.66
C ASN A 266 -2.02 5.17 28.83
N ILE A 267 -2.66 5.36 27.67
CA ILE A 267 -2.96 4.31 26.69
C ILE A 267 -2.11 4.53 25.44
N SER A 268 -2.50 5.48 24.59
CA SER A 268 -1.72 5.89 23.42
C SER A 268 -2.28 7.13 22.76
N THR A 269 -1.42 8.03 22.30
CA THR A 269 -1.84 9.24 21.57
C THR A 269 -2.38 8.94 20.18
N VAL A 270 -2.04 7.79 19.59
CA VAL A 270 -2.54 7.37 18.27
C VAL A 270 -4.00 6.93 18.30
N LEU A 271 -4.51 6.58 19.48
CA LEU A 271 -5.91 6.26 19.75
C LEU A 271 -6.71 7.47 20.28
N ALA A 272 -6.12 8.67 20.27
CA ALA A 272 -6.82 9.88 20.73
C ALA A 272 -8.14 10.09 19.98
N GLY A 273 -9.21 10.38 20.73
CA GLY A 273 -10.57 10.53 20.20
C GLY A 273 -11.32 9.21 19.97
N GLN A 274 -10.68 8.05 20.18
CA GLN A 274 -11.35 6.76 20.10
C GLN A 274 -12.01 6.40 21.44
N ARG A 275 -13.12 5.66 21.37
CA ARG A 275 -13.77 5.03 22.52
C ARG A 275 -13.22 3.62 22.69
N VAL A 276 -12.95 3.24 23.93
CA VAL A 276 -12.54 1.88 24.31
C VAL A 276 -13.53 1.30 25.29
N GLY A 277 -13.80 0.00 25.18
CA GLY A 277 -14.55 -0.75 26.17
C GLY A 277 -13.63 -1.08 27.34
N VAL A 278 -14.13 -0.96 28.56
CA VAL A 278 -13.41 -1.40 29.76
C VAL A 278 -14.27 -2.34 30.58
N LYS A 279 -13.65 -3.43 31.05
CA LYS A 279 -14.31 -4.48 31.82
C LYS A 279 -13.46 -4.85 33.03
N GLU A 280 -14.04 -4.86 34.21
CA GLU A 280 -13.39 -5.35 35.42
C GLU A 280 -13.28 -6.87 35.34
N VAL A 281 -12.06 -7.37 35.49
CA VAL A 281 -11.76 -8.81 35.43
C VAL A 281 -11.31 -9.35 36.78
N ASP A 282 -10.81 -8.48 37.65
CA ASP A 282 -10.46 -8.76 39.05
C ASP A 282 -10.47 -7.43 39.83
N ASP A 283 -10.36 -7.47 41.16
CA ASP A 283 -10.40 -6.29 42.02
C ASP A 283 -9.33 -5.26 41.62
N GLY A 284 -9.77 -4.12 41.06
CA GLY A 284 -8.88 -3.06 40.59
C GLY A 284 -8.13 -3.34 39.29
N ILE A 285 -8.41 -4.47 38.61
CA ILE A 285 -7.82 -4.87 37.33
C ILE A 285 -8.87 -4.81 36.21
N TRP A 286 -8.58 -4.01 35.18
CA TRP A 286 -9.53 -3.68 34.12
C TRP A 286 -8.97 -4.04 32.74
N LEU A 287 -9.64 -4.94 32.03
CA LEU A 287 -9.38 -5.17 30.62
C LEU A 287 -9.80 -3.95 29.80
N VAL A 288 -8.93 -3.48 28.90
CA VAL A 288 -9.23 -2.41 27.95
C VAL A 288 -9.23 -3.00 26.55
N SER A 289 -10.33 -2.81 25.82
CA SER A 289 -10.48 -3.30 24.45
C SER A 289 -10.78 -2.16 23.49
N PHE A 290 -10.19 -2.21 22.30
CA PHE A 290 -10.49 -1.34 21.18
C PHE A 290 -11.11 -2.17 20.06
N MET A 291 -12.37 -1.87 19.72
CA MET A 291 -13.19 -2.74 18.88
C MET A 291 -13.22 -4.17 19.47
N HIS A 292 -12.85 -5.18 18.68
CA HIS A 292 -12.75 -6.56 19.13
C HIS A 292 -11.32 -6.95 19.57
N TYR A 293 -10.41 -5.98 19.70
CA TYR A 293 -9.02 -6.22 20.08
C TYR A 293 -8.80 -5.84 21.53
N ASP A 294 -8.35 -6.81 22.33
CA ASP A 294 -7.91 -6.55 23.68
C ASP A 294 -6.55 -5.83 23.65
N LEU A 295 -6.50 -4.64 24.24
CA LEU A 295 -5.26 -3.85 24.33
C LEU A 295 -4.43 -4.23 25.55
N GLY A 296 -5.03 -4.85 26.55
CA GLY A 296 -4.36 -5.29 27.77
C GLY A 296 -5.08 -4.86 29.04
N TYR A 297 -4.38 -4.97 30.17
CA TYR A 297 -4.95 -4.82 31.49
C TYR A 297 -4.45 -3.55 32.16
N VAL A 298 -5.37 -2.78 32.73
CA VAL A 298 -5.08 -1.61 33.54
C VAL A 298 -5.16 -2.01 35.01
N ASP A 299 -4.05 -1.82 35.71
CA ASP A 299 -3.99 -1.89 37.16
C ASP A 299 -4.24 -0.49 37.73
N LEU A 300 -5.30 -0.33 38.52
CA LEU A 300 -5.65 0.96 39.12
C LEU A 300 -4.60 1.44 40.13
N GLU A 301 -3.92 0.57 40.86
CA GLU A 301 -2.87 0.95 41.80
C GLU A 301 -1.65 1.50 41.06
N GLN A 302 -1.17 0.76 40.06
CA GLN A 302 0.01 1.13 39.28
C GLN A 302 -0.26 2.25 38.27
N ARG A 303 -1.52 2.44 37.86
CA ARG A 303 -1.96 3.42 36.85
C ARG A 303 -1.30 3.23 35.49
N THR A 304 -0.94 1.99 35.18
CA THR A 304 -0.26 1.58 33.96
C THR A 304 -1.14 0.59 33.18
N LEU A 305 -0.98 0.61 31.86
CA LEU A 305 -1.51 -0.42 30.98
C LEU A 305 -0.42 -1.49 30.81
N GLN A 306 -0.72 -2.72 31.23
CA GLN A 306 0.06 -3.90 30.91
C GLN A 306 -0.45 -4.48 29.59
N THR A 307 0.38 -4.40 28.56
CA THR A 307 0.03 -4.86 27.20
C THR A 307 0.03 -6.37 27.10
N ILE A 308 -0.88 -6.91 26.31
CA ILE A 308 -0.84 -8.31 25.88
C ILE A 308 0.05 -8.47 24.63
N ASP A 309 0.16 -9.70 24.12
CA ASP A 309 0.77 -9.95 22.81
C ASP A 309 0.04 -9.16 21.72
N ASN A 310 0.79 -8.66 20.73
CA ASN A 310 0.26 -7.74 19.72
C ASN A 310 -1.00 -8.31 19.02
N PRO A 311 -2.19 -7.76 19.32
CA PRO A 311 -3.45 -8.32 18.83
C PRO A 311 -3.70 -7.97 17.35
N PHE A 312 -2.89 -7.06 16.79
CA PHE A 312 -2.93 -6.59 15.40
C PHE A 312 -1.91 -7.30 14.50
N GLY A 313 -1.22 -8.33 15.01
CA GLY A 313 -0.30 -9.14 14.22
C GLY A 313 -1.01 -9.91 13.10
N ALA A 314 -0.25 -10.31 12.07
CA ALA A 314 -0.77 -11.18 11.03
C ALA A 314 -1.24 -12.51 11.65
N LYS A 315 -2.52 -12.82 11.51
CA LYS A 315 -3.08 -14.14 11.84
C LYS A 315 -2.61 -15.11 10.77
N VAL A 316 -1.46 -15.75 11.00
CA VAL A 316 -0.92 -16.83 10.15
C VAL A 316 -1.67 -18.12 10.42
#